data_AF-A0A4E0RLC5-F1
#
_entry.id   AF-A0A4E0RLC5-F1
#
_cell.length_a   1.000
_cell.length_b   1.000
_cell.length_c   1.000
_cell.angle_alpha   90.00
_cell.angle_beta   90.00
_cell.angle_gamma   90.00
#
_symmetry.space_group_name_H-M   'P 1'
#
loop_
_entity.id
_entity.type
_entity.pdbx_description
1 polymer ?
#
loop_
_entity_poly.entity_id
_entity_poly.type
_entity_poly.pdbx_seq_one_letter_code
_entity_poly.pdbx_strand_id
1 'polypeptide(L)'
;MICLEEPELGLHPDILPTIVPLLRECAARTQLIVTTHSDVIIDALTDTPESVIVCDRDENGTHLKRLNQTDLEIWLKEYSLGQLWRSGEIGGNRW
;
A
#
# COMPACT_ATOMS: atom_id res chain seq x y z
N MET A 1 17.30 9.16 2.34
CA MET A 1 15.83 9.18 2.22
C MET A 1 15.48 9.43 0.77
N ILE A 2 14.55 8.65 0.21
CA ILE A 2 14.05 8.76 -1.17
C ILE A 2 12.52 8.82 -1.11
N CYS A 3 11.92 9.70 -1.90
CA CYS A 3 10.47 9.77 -2.07
C CYS A 3 10.13 9.50 -3.54
N LEU A 4 9.25 8.55 -3.80
CA LEU A 4 8.74 8.21 -5.12
C LEU A 4 7.24 8.49 -5.16
N GLU A 5 6.82 9.22 -6.18
CA GLU A 5 5.42 9.52 -6.43
C GLU A 5 4.94 8.61 -7.57
N GLU A 6 3.94 7.78 -7.28
CA GLU A 6 3.30 6.84 -8.21
C GLU A 6 4.28 6.13 -9.17
N PRO A 7 5.25 5.33 -8.66
CA PRO A 7 6.25 4.68 -9.50
C PRO A 7 5.67 3.70 -10.52
N GLU A 8 4.41 3.27 -10.35
CA GLU A 8 3.65 2.46 -11.31
C GLU A 8 3.18 3.24 -12.54
N LEU A 9 3.12 4.58 -12.49
CA LEU A 9 2.47 5.37 -13.51
C LEU A 9 3.23 5.28 -14.84
N GLY A 10 2.52 4.83 -15.89
CA GLY A 10 3.09 4.64 -17.22
C GLY A 10 3.81 3.30 -17.43
N LEU A 11 3.78 2.40 -16.44
CA LEU A 11 4.31 1.04 -16.59
C LEU A 11 3.25 0.05 -17.07
N HIS A 12 3.70 -0.96 -17.82
CA HIS A 12 2.83 -2.06 -18.23
C HIS A 12 2.41 -2.90 -17.00
N PRO A 13 1.15 -3.35 -16.88
CA PRO A 13 0.67 -4.10 -15.72
C PRO A 13 1.53 -5.31 -15.34
N ASP A 14 2.06 -6.03 -16.33
CA ASP A 14 2.93 -7.20 -16.12
C ASP A 14 4.24 -6.88 -15.39
N ILE A 15 4.68 -5.62 -15.36
CA ILE A 15 5.91 -5.19 -14.69
C ILE A 15 5.66 -4.89 -13.21
N LEU A 16 4.43 -4.55 -12.81
CA LEU A 16 4.10 -4.12 -11.45
C LEU A 16 4.53 -5.12 -10.36
N PRO A 17 4.35 -6.45 -10.52
CA PRO A 17 4.82 -7.41 -9.54
C PRO A 17 6.35 -7.39 -9.33
N THR A 18 7.12 -6.92 -10.32
CA THR A 18 8.58 -6.83 -10.25
C THR A 18 9.05 -5.58 -9.50
N ILE A 19 8.22 -4.54 -9.42
CA ILE A 19 8.57 -3.28 -8.74
C ILE A 19 8.68 -3.50 -7.22
N VAL A 20 7.78 -4.28 -6.62
CA VAL A 20 7.72 -4.41 -5.15
C VAL A 20 9.02 -5.01 -4.57
N PRO A 21 9.61 -6.10 -5.12
CA PRO A 21 10.93 -6.56 -4.69
C PRO A 21 12.02 -5.49 -4.78
N LEU A 22 12.02 -4.68 -5.85
CA LEU A 22 13.00 -3.60 -6.04
C LEU A 22 12.81 -2.48 -5.01
N LEU A 23 11.57 -2.12 -4.69
CA LEU A 23 11.26 -1.15 -3.63
C LEU A 23 11.74 -1.67 -2.26
N ARG A 24 11.53 -2.96 -1.97
CA ARG A 24 12.00 -3.60 -0.73
C ARG A 24 13.54 -3.61 -0.64
N GLU A 25 14.23 -3.94 -1.73
CA GLU A 25 15.69 -3.88 -1.78
C GLU A 25 16.22 -2.47 -1.55
N CYS A 26 15.62 -1.46 -2.19
CA CYS A 26 15.95 -0.06 -1.96
C CYS A 26 15.71 0.37 -0.50
N ALA A 27 14.59 -0.07 0.08
CA ALA A 27 14.22 0.24 1.46
C ALA A 27 15.21 -0.32 2.50
N ALA A 28 15.90 -1.43 2.19
CA ALA A 28 16.94 -2.00 3.05
C ALA A 28 18.20 -1.11 3.15
N ARG A 29 18.40 -0.19 2.20
CA ARG A 29 19.59 0.68 2.12
C ARG A 29 19.32 2.12 2.52
N THR A 30 18.08 2.58 2.37
CA THR A 30 17.64 3.95 2.73
C THR A 30 16.15 3.95 3.03
N GLN A 31 15.70 4.88 3.87
CA GLN A 31 14.27 5.16 4.00
C GLN A 31 13.68 5.53 2.63
N LEU A 32 12.60 4.84 2.27
CA LEU A 32 11.86 4.98 1.03
C LEU A 32 10.40 5.28 1.37
N ILE A 33 9.85 6.35 0.79
CA ILE A 33 8.44 6.72 0.88
C ILE A 33 7.86 6.64 -0.53
N VAL A 34 6.78 5.88 -0.69
CA VAL A 34 6.13 5.65 -1.98
C VAL A 34 4.66 6.01 -1.86
N THR A 35 4.14 6.83 -2.77
CA THR A 35 2.69 6.94 -2.99
C THR A 35 2.29 5.99 -4.11
N THR A 36 1.12 5.38 -4.00
CA THR A 36 0.63 4.42 -4.99
C THR A 36 -0.89 4.39 -4.96
N HIS A 37 -1.48 4.22 -6.14
CA HIS A 37 -2.89 3.85 -6.33
C HIS A 37 -3.03 2.44 -6.92
N SER A 38 -1.93 1.68 -6.98
CA SER A 38 -1.89 0.32 -7.51
C SER A 38 -2.30 -0.69 -6.45
N ASP A 39 -3.46 -1.30 -6.67
CA ASP A 39 -3.91 -2.44 -5.89
C ASP A 39 -2.92 -3.61 -5.95
N VAL A 40 -2.21 -3.80 -7.06
CA VAL A 40 -1.13 -4.81 -7.21
C VAL A 40 0.04 -4.56 -6.26
N ILE A 41 0.48 -3.31 -6.11
CA ILE A 41 1.57 -2.97 -5.18
C ILE A 41 1.11 -3.16 -3.73
N ILE A 42 -0.11 -2.73 -3.41
CA ILE A 42 -0.70 -2.95 -2.08
C ILE A 42 -0.86 -4.44 -1.77
N ASP A 43 -1.26 -5.24 -2.76
CA ASP A 43 -1.39 -6.71 -2.65
C ASP A 43 -0.06 -7.38 -2.29
N ALA A 44 1.02 -6.93 -2.92
CA ALA A 44 2.35 -7.47 -2.69
C ALA A 44 2.94 -7.10 -1.31
N LEU A 45 2.30 -6.19 -0.56
CA LEU A 45 2.64 -5.82 0.82
C LEU A 45 1.77 -6.54 1.87
N THR A 46 0.96 -7.52 1.46
CA THR A 46 0.07 -8.29 2.37
C THR A 46 0.82 -8.93 3.54
N ASP A 47 2.07 -9.34 3.34
CA ASP A 47 2.93 -9.92 4.38
C ASP A 47 3.51 -8.88 5.37
N THR A 48 3.42 -7.59 5.04
CA THR A 48 3.96 -6.48 5.84
C THR A 48 3.01 -5.27 5.89
N PRO A 49 1.79 -5.43 6.46
CA PRO A 49 0.78 -4.36 6.50
C PRO A 49 1.28 -3.06 7.12
N GLU A 50 2.18 -3.12 8.10
CA GLU A 50 2.77 -1.97 8.79
C GLU A 50 3.52 -1.02 7.84
N SER A 51 3.91 -1.49 6.66
CA SER A 51 4.53 -0.68 5.61
C SER A 51 3.54 0.26 4.93
N VAL A 52 2.23 0.03 5.07
CA VAL A 52 1.18 0.78 4.41
C VAL A 52 0.60 1.83 5.35
N ILE A 53 0.50 3.06 4.84
CA ILE A 53 -0.23 4.16 5.48
C ILE A 53 -1.38 4.52 4.55
N VAL A 54 -2.60 4.36 5.04
CA VAL A 54 -3.82 4.77 4.33
C VAL A 54 -4.04 6.25 4.58
N CYS A 55 -4.34 6.98 3.51
CA CYS A 55 -4.66 8.40 3.52
C CYS A 55 -6.13 8.59 3.16
N ASP A 56 -6.90 9.13 4.11
CA ASP A 56 -8.32 9.45 3.94
C ASP A 56 -8.57 10.95 4.15
N ARG A 57 -9.64 11.48 3.55
CA ARG A 57 -10.06 12.87 3.75
C ARG A 57 -11.55 12.95 4.07
N ASP A 58 -11.88 13.64 5.15
CA ASP A 58 -13.26 13.97 5.54
C ASP A 58 -13.45 15.48 5.77
N GLU A 59 -14.57 15.86 6.35
CA GLU A 59 -14.89 17.26 6.70
C GLU A 59 -13.93 17.88 7.72
N ASN A 60 -13.22 17.06 8.50
CA ASN A 60 -12.27 17.49 9.53
C ASN A 60 -10.82 17.56 9.01
N GLY A 61 -10.55 17.05 7.80
CA GLY A 61 -9.26 17.16 7.13
C GLY A 61 -8.70 15.81 6.67
N THR A 62 -7.37 15.75 6.50
CA THR A 62 -6.65 14.55 6.07
C THR A 62 -6.21 13.71 7.26
N HIS A 63 -6.52 12.42 7.21
CA HIS A 63 -6.17 11.44 8.23
C HIS A 63 -5.23 10.39 7.65
N LEU A 64 -4.12 10.14 8.35
CA LEU A 64 -3.14 9.13 7.97
C LEU A 64 -3.18 8.00 8.99
N LYS A 65 -3.52 6.78 8.55
CA LYS A 65 -3.60 5.59 9.40
C LYS A 65 -2.61 4.55 8.90
N ARG A 66 -1.62 4.21 9.75
CA ARG A 66 -0.76 3.04 9.51
C ARG A 66 -1.56 1.77 9.79
N LEU A 67 -1.48 0.79 8.89
CA LEU A 67 -2.11 -0.51 9.13
C LEU A 67 -1.34 -1.31 10.19
N ASN A 68 -2.03 -2.23 10.83
CA ASN A 68 -1.48 -3.10 11.85
C ASN A 68 -1.90 -4.54 11.53
N GLN A 69 -0.95 -5.47 11.47
CA GLN A 69 -1.23 -6.86 11.15
C GLN A 69 -2.17 -7.52 12.16
N THR A 70 -2.10 -7.16 13.45
CA THR A 70 -2.98 -7.70 14.50
C THR A 70 -4.43 -7.27 14.27
N ASP A 71 -4.69 -6.03 13.86
CA ASP A 71 -6.04 -5.54 13.56
C ASP A 71 -6.65 -6.25 12.34
N LEU A 72 -5.80 -6.71 11.42
CA LEU A 72 -6.18 -7.33 10.16
C LEU A 72 -6.07 -8.86 10.19
N GLU A 73 -5.69 -9.48 11.30
CA GLU A 73 -5.33 -10.91 11.36
C GLU A 73 -6.45 -11.84 10.86
N ILE A 74 -7.70 -11.52 11.19
CA ILE A 74 -8.86 -12.30 10.74
C ILE A 74 -9.06 -12.16 9.22
N TRP A 75 -8.96 -10.92 8.72
CA TRP A 75 -9.15 -10.62 7.31
C TRP A 75 -8.05 -11.21 6.42
N LEU A 76 -6.79 -11.15 6.88
CA LEU A 76 -5.62 -11.65 6.15
C LEU A 76 -5.58 -13.17 6.00
N LYS A 77 -6.50 -13.91 6.63
CA LYS A 77 -6.67 -15.36 6.40
C LYS A 77 -7.37 -15.68 5.09
N GLU A 78 -8.25 -14.80 4.64
CA GLU A 78 -9.12 -15.03 3.47
C GLU A 78 -8.90 -14.01 2.36
N TYR A 79 -8.33 -12.84 2.69
CA TYR A 79 -8.16 -11.73 1.78
C TYR A 79 -6.74 -11.17 1.81
N SER A 80 -6.28 -10.69 0.65
CA SER A 80 -5.06 -9.90 0.55
C SER A 80 -5.32 -8.42 0.86
N LEU A 81 -4.28 -7.64 1.15
CA LEU A 81 -4.43 -6.20 1.38
C LEU A 81 -5.02 -5.47 0.18
N GLY A 82 -4.66 -5.85 -1.04
CA GLY A 82 -5.24 -5.25 -2.25
C GLY A 82 -6.74 -5.52 -2.36
N GLN A 83 -7.21 -6.70 -1.95
CA GLN A 83 -8.64 -7.02 -1.87
C GLN A 83 -9.36 -6.18 -0.80
N LEU A 84 -8.79 -6.08 0.39
CA LEU A 84 -9.34 -5.28 1.49
C LEU A 84 -9.35 -3.79 1.17
N TRP A 85 -8.35 -3.32 0.43
CA TRP A 85 -8.31 -1.97 -0.11
C TRP A 85 -9.48 -1.80 -1.06
N ARG A 86 -9.57 -2.59 -2.14
CA ARG A 86 -10.66 -2.49 -3.15
C ARG A 86 -12.07 -2.58 -2.57
N SER A 87 -12.30 -3.39 -1.53
CA SER A 87 -13.61 -3.46 -0.85
C SER A 87 -13.92 -2.25 0.03
N GLY A 88 -12.92 -1.43 0.34
CA GLY A 88 -13.03 -0.24 1.18
C GLY A 88 -12.92 -0.51 2.68
N GLU A 89 -12.58 -1.74 3.09
CA GLU A 89 -12.48 -2.13 4.51
C GLU A 89 -11.32 -1.43 5.24
N ILE A 90 -10.24 -1.12 4.52
CA ILE A 90 -9.06 -0.43 5.10
C ILE A 90 -9.00 1.07 4.80
N GLY A 91 -9.97 1.64 4.08
CA GLY A 91 -9.99 3.06 3.69
C GLY A 91 -9.14 3.38 2.45
N GLY A 92 -8.99 4.67 2.11
CA GLY A 92 -8.16 5.16 1.00
C GLY A 92 -8.80 5.10 -0.39
N ASN A 93 -10.05 4.63 -0.49
CA ASN A 93 -10.76 4.38 -1.76
C ASN A 93 -11.88 5.37 -2.06
N ARG A 94 -12.22 6.24 -1.11
CA ARG A 94 -13.42 7.07 -1.20
C ARG A 94 -13.04 8.51 -1.55
N TRP A 95 -13.37 8.87 -2.79
CA TRP A 95 -13.62 10.24 -3.22
C TRP A 95 -14.98 10.27 -3.90
#